data_AF-A0A5Q0H1C5-F1
#
_entry.id   AF-A0A5Q0H1C5-F1
#
_cell.length_a   1.000
_cell.length_b   1.000
_cell.length_c   1.000
_cell.angle_alpha   90.00
_cell.angle_beta   90.00
_cell.angle_gamma   90.00
#
_symmetry.space_group_name_H-M   'P 1'
#
loop_
_entity.id
_entity.type
_entity.pdbx_description
1 polymer ?
#
loop_
_entity_poly.entity_id
_entity_poly.type
_entity_poly.pdbx_seq_one_letter_code
_entity_poly.pdbx_strand_id
1 'polypeptide(L)'
;MKLRDVAADLECIRWSWEVTREEASFERTGSARRPAVTPRIEQSADCAPMFENPAAFRHANLFYAERGHYGLARWMGIHELAVWRARADNEPVLQERTLVGYRDALGSLARIDRATGCLHEVADCLDELLELLIRHGRAVDARSAWTLRELGAVMLEAGRPEAALDHLVRADACYGQLGKAIPDVRQHAVCLVLLGLAYRSLGRRAQADKSFNRALAALLPIVPESAAAVRGLVDVIPVPGELPAVDGLALAEFGLPAWPLPDLVPAGTV
;
A
#
# COMPACT_ATOMS: atom_id res chain seq x y z
N MET A 1 17.70 -30.80 3.35
CA MET A 1 18.13 -29.66 4.17
C MET A 1 18.84 -30.24 5.40
N LYS A 2 20.16 -30.02 5.56
CA LYS A 2 20.92 -30.65 6.64
C LYS A 2 20.93 -29.71 7.85
N LEU A 3 20.77 -30.26 9.06
CA LEU A 3 20.70 -29.54 10.35
C LEU A 3 21.90 -28.61 10.64
N ARG A 4 23.00 -28.69 9.90
CA ARG A 4 24.14 -27.77 10.01
C ARG A 4 23.88 -26.40 9.39
N ASP A 5 22.99 -26.32 8.40
CA ASP A 5 22.67 -25.06 7.70
C ASP A 5 21.84 -24.14 8.64
N VAL A 6 20.94 -24.73 9.42
CA VAL A 6 20.08 -24.02 10.41
C VAL A 6 20.88 -23.37 11.55
N ALA A 7 22.03 -23.94 11.93
CA ALA A 7 22.86 -23.39 13.01
C ALA A 7 23.64 -22.14 12.58
N ALA A 8 24.11 -22.12 11.33
CA ALA A 8 24.75 -20.94 10.74
C ALA A 8 23.73 -19.81 10.50
N ASP A 9 22.49 -20.16 10.11
CA ASP A 9 21.38 -19.22 9.97
C ASP A 9 21.05 -18.51 11.30
N LEU A 10 21.11 -19.22 12.43
CA LEU A 10 20.84 -18.67 13.76
C LEU A 10 21.97 -17.75 14.27
N GLU A 11 23.23 -18.02 13.93
CA GLU A 11 24.35 -17.14 14.28
C GLU A 11 24.34 -15.83 13.48
N CYS A 12 23.90 -15.87 12.22
CA CYS A 12 23.77 -14.68 11.38
C CYS A 12 22.58 -13.80 11.79
N ILE A 13 21.44 -14.44 12.13
CA ILE A 13 20.31 -13.77 12.78
C ILE A 13 20.80 -13.12 14.09
N ARG A 14 21.52 -13.85 14.95
CA ARG A 14 22.09 -13.33 16.19
C ARG A 14 23.02 -12.13 15.99
N TRP A 15 23.83 -12.12 14.92
CA TRP A 15 24.69 -10.99 14.58
C TRP A 15 23.89 -9.77 14.10
N SER A 16 22.85 -9.98 13.28
CA SER A 16 21.90 -8.92 12.89
C SER A 16 21.13 -8.34 14.08
N TRP A 17 20.84 -9.16 15.09
CA TRP A 17 20.26 -8.76 16.37
C TRP A 17 21.22 -7.93 17.23
N GLU A 18 22.53 -8.18 17.18
CA GLU A 18 23.53 -7.40 17.93
C GLU A 18 23.69 -5.98 17.35
N VAL A 19 23.65 -5.83 16.02
CA VAL A 19 23.71 -4.53 15.32
C VAL A 19 22.45 -3.68 15.59
N THR A 20 21.26 -4.26 15.51
CA THR A 20 20.00 -3.56 15.79
C THR A 20 19.80 -3.23 17.27
N ARG A 21 20.47 -3.96 18.18
CA ARG A 21 20.48 -3.63 19.61
C ARG A 21 21.27 -2.36 19.90
N GLU A 22 22.35 -2.09 19.16
CA GLU A 22 23.11 -0.84 19.27
C GLU A 22 22.31 0.36 18.73
N GLU A 23 21.58 0.19 17.63
CA GLU A 23 20.68 1.22 17.07
C GLU A 23 19.47 1.51 17.98
N ALA A 24 18.82 0.48 18.54
CA ALA A 24 17.71 0.65 19.49
C ALA A 24 18.16 1.20 20.87
N SER A 25 19.46 1.15 21.17
CA SER A 25 20.06 1.79 22.36
C SER A 25 20.39 3.27 22.09
N PHE A 26 20.67 3.62 20.84
CA PHE A 26 20.91 4.99 20.38
C PHE A 26 19.63 5.85 20.42
N GLU A 27 18.49 5.31 19.95
CA GLU A 27 17.20 6.01 19.99
C GLU A 27 16.72 6.32 21.43
N ARG A 28 17.14 5.53 22.43
CA ARG A 28 16.80 5.73 23.84
C ARG A 28 17.68 6.74 24.58
N THR A 29 18.86 7.08 24.07
CA THR A 29 19.88 7.85 24.84
C THR A 29 20.16 9.25 24.31
N GLY A 30 19.60 9.64 23.15
CA GLY A 30 19.61 11.04 22.67
C GLY A 30 21.01 11.66 22.52
N SER A 31 22.04 10.86 22.23
CA SER A 31 23.42 11.32 22.12
C SER A 31 23.75 11.89 20.74
N ALA A 32 24.38 13.07 20.70
CA ALA A 32 24.62 13.89 19.50
C ALA A 32 25.77 13.44 18.58
N ARG A 33 26.06 12.14 18.48
CA ARG A 33 26.92 11.60 17.41
C ARG A 33 26.26 10.39 16.78
N ARG A 34 25.76 10.57 15.54
CA ARG A 34 25.40 9.45 14.66
C ARG A 34 26.57 8.46 14.63
N PRO A 35 26.38 7.17 14.93
CA PRO A 35 27.39 6.19 14.59
C PRO A 35 27.58 6.24 13.07
N ALA A 36 28.83 6.20 12.62
CA ALA A 36 29.14 6.19 11.20
C ALA A 36 28.43 5.00 10.57
N VAL A 37 27.55 5.24 9.61
CA VAL A 37 26.99 4.20 8.74
C VAL A 37 28.19 3.45 8.19
N THR A 38 28.46 2.25 8.70
CA THR A 38 29.59 1.47 8.23
C THR A 38 29.32 1.12 6.77
N PRO A 39 30.29 1.29 5.86
CA PRO A 39 30.14 1.03 4.42
C PRO A 39 29.89 -0.46 4.07
N ARG A 40 29.63 -1.30 5.08
CA ARG A 40 29.36 -2.73 4.97
C ARG A 40 27.87 -3.10 4.96
N ILE A 41 26.98 -2.20 5.37
CA ILE A 41 25.53 -2.43 5.26
C ILE A 41 25.14 -2.43 3.77
N GLU A 42 25.75 -1.56 2.97
CA GLU A 42 25.65 -1.60 1.50
C GLU A 42 26.28 -2.87 0.92
N GLN A 43 27.43 -3.32 1.44
CA GLN A 43 28.04 -4.61 1.02
C GLN A 43 27.21 -5.85 1.42
N SER A 44 26.31 -5.76 2.40
CA SER A 44 25.40 -6.88 2.73
C SER A 44 24.21 -7.00 1.78
N ALA A 45 23.84 -5.89 1.10
CA ALA A 45 22.91 -5.95 -0.02
C ALA A 45 23.55 -6.64 -1.24
N ASP A 46 24.88 -6.59 -1.36
CA ASP A 46 25.65 -7.30 -2.38
C ASP A 46 25.80 -8.82 -2.14
N CYS A 47 25.44 -9.32 -0.95
CA CYS A 47 25.40 -10.76 -0.61
C CYS A 47 24.08 -11.43 -1.06
N ALA A 48 23.57 -11.04 -2.22
CA ALA A 48 22.24 -11.34 -2.72
C ALA A 48 21.90 -12.79 -3.16
N PRO A 49 22.74 -13.86 -3.09
CA PRO A 49 22.25 -15.20 -3.40
C PRO A 49 21.64 -15.96 -2.20
N MET A 50 21.54 -15.38 -1.00
CA MET A 50 21.35 -16.20 0.22
C MET A 50 19.93 -16.29 0.81
N PHE A 51 18.89 -15.64 0.26
CA PHE A 51 17.50 -15.88 0.67
C PHE A 51 16.52 -15.74 -0.51
N GLU A 52 16.50 -16.73 -1.40
CA GLU A 52 15.58 -16.76 -2.56
C GLU A 52 14.09 -17.00 -2.20
N ASN A 53 13.77 -17.12 -0.91
CA ASN A 53 12.43 -17.47 -0.45
C ASN A 53 11.64 -16.25 0.07
N PRO A 54 10.80 -15.61 -0.75
CA PRO A 54 10.01 -14.45 -0.34
C PRO A 54 9.01 -14.78 0.77
N ALA A 55 8.60 -16.05 0.91
CA ALA A 55 7.68 -16.45 1.98
C ALA A 55 8.31 -16.35 3.38
N ALA A 56 9.62 -16.57 3.50
CA ALA A 56 10.34 -16.42 4.76
C ALA A 56 10.38 -14.94 5.20
N PHE A 57 10.71 -14.05 4.26
CA PHE A 57 10.66 -12.61 4.49
C PHE A 57 9.26 -12.13 4.85
N ARG A 58 8.22 -12.62 4.15
CA ARG A 58 6.83 -12.30 4.47
C ARG A 58 6.47 -12.68 5.90
N HIS A 59 6.78 -13.93 6.29
CA HIS A 59 6.46 -14.41 7.63
C HIS A 59 7.15 -13.56 8.71
N ALA A 60 8.42 -13.23 8.51
CA ALA A 60 9.15 -12.38 9.44
C ALA A 60 8.63 -10.93 9.46
N ASN A 61 8.28 -10.35 8.30
CA ASN A 61 7.72 -9.00 8.24
C ASN A 61 6.44 -8.92 9.10
N LEU A 62 5.55 -9.91 8.95
CA LEU A 62 4.28 -9.95 9.67
C LEU A 62 4.53 -10.13 11.16
N PHE A 63 5.40 -11.08 11.52
CA PHE A 63 5.78 -11.36 12.91
C PHE A 63 6.30 -10.12 13.65
N TYR A 64 7.15 -9.31 13.00
CA TYR A 64 7.68 -8.08 13.60
C TYR A 64 6.66 -6.95 13.61
N ALA A 65 5.83 -6.82 12.56
CA ALA A 65 4.77 -5.81 12.48
C ALA A 65 3.73 -6.00 13.60
N GLU A 66 3.32 -7.24 13.86
CA GLU A 66 2.40 -7.61 14.95
C GLU A 66 2.91 -7.21 16.35
N ARG A 67 4.23 -7.08 16.51
CA ARG A 67 4.89 -6.70 17.76
C ARG A 67 5.28 -5.23 17.82
N GLY A 68 4.90 -4.44 16.82
CA GLY A 68 5.24 -3.01 16.73
C GLY A 68 6.69 -2.73 16.36
N HIS A 69 7.46 -3.74 15.95
CA HIS A 69 8.85 -3.56 15.50
C HIS A 69 8.89 -3.14 14.02
N TYR A 70 8.34 -1.96 13.72
CA TYR A 70 8.11 -1.50 12.34
C TYR A 70 9.38 -1.33 11.51
N GLY A 71 10.51 -0.93 12.10
CA GLY A 71 11.79 -0.84 11.39
C GLY A 71 12.27 -2.19 10.85
N LEU A 72 12.25 -3.22 11.71
CA LEU A 72 12.58 -4.60 11.32
C LEU A 72 11.56 -5.17 10.33
N ALA A 73 10.27 -4.92 10.55
CA ALA A 73 9.22 -5.35 9.65
C ALA A 73 9.41 -4.76 8.25
N ARG A 74 9.70 -3.46 8.15
CA ARG A 74 9.95 -2.77 6.88
C ARG A 74 11.21 -3.31 6.20
N TRP A 75 12.28 -3.55 6.96
CA TRP A 75 13.49 -4.17 6.42
C TRP A 75 13.20 -5.53 5.78
N MET A 76 12.48 -6.42 6.49
CA MET A 76 12.07 -7.71 5.93
C MET A 76 11.17 -7.56 4.70
N GLY A 77 10.24 -6.61 4.70
CA GLY A 77 9.36 -6.32 3.57
C GLY A 77 10.12 -5.84 2.33
N ILE A 78 11.15 -5.01 2.49
CA ILE A 78 12.01 -4.56 1.38
C ILE A 78 12.75 -5.73 0.76
N HIS A 79 13.26 -6.66 1.57
CA HIS A 79 13.92 -7.86 1.06
C HIS A 79 12.94 -8.82 0.37
N GLU A 80 11.72 -8.97 0.88
CA GLU A 80 10.67 -9.69 0.17
C GLU A 80 10.43 -9.09 -1.23
N LEU A 81 10.27 -7.76 -1.28
CA LEU A 81 10.02 -7.03 -2.52
C LEU A 81 11.20 -7.15 -3.50
N ALA A 82 12.45 -7.11 -3.02
CA ALA A 82 13.64 -7.27 -3.85
C ALA A 82 13.67 -8.63 -4.56
N VAL A 83 13.24 -9.71 -3.89
CA VAL A 83 13.12 -11.03 -4.52
C VAL A 83 12.05 -11.04 -5.62
N TRP A 84 10.92 -10.36 -5.41
CA TRP A 84 9.87 -10.26 -6.44
C TRP A 84 10.27 -9.38 -7.62
N ARG A 85 10.99 -8.27 -7.38
CA ARG A 85 11.60 -7.44 -8.43
C ARG A 85 12.51 -8.25 -9.32
N ALA A 86 13.47 -8.96 -8.72
CA ALA A 86 14.40 -9.82 -9.45
C ALA A 86 13.67 -10.91 -10.26
N ARG A 87 12.58 -11.48 -9.74
CA ARG A 87 11.77 -12.44 -10.50
C ARG A 87 11.05 -11.80 -11.69
N ALA A 88 10.42 -10.64 -11.48
CA ALA A 88 9.71 -9.93 -12.54
C ALA A 88 10.66 -9.48 -13.67
N ASP A 89 11.85 -9.02 -13.34
CA ASP A 89 12.86 -8.59 -14.34
C ASP A 89 13.36 -9.76 -15.21
N ASN A 90 13.33 -10.98 -14.68
CA ASN A 90 13.67 -12.20 -15.42
C ASN A 90 12.47 -12.81 -16.18
N GLU A 91 11.28 -12.22 -16.07
CA GLU A 91 10.07 -12.70 -16.75
C GLU A 91 9.72 -11.79 -17.94
N PRO A 92 9.96 -12.22 -19.20
CA PRO A 92 9.59 -11.42 -20.37
C PRO A 92 8.06 -11.19 -20.45
N VAL A 93 7.29 -12.19 -20.00
CA VAL A 93 5.84 -12.08 -19.79
C VAL A 93 5.60 -12.29 -18.31
N LEU A 94 5.06 -11.27 -17.63
CA LEU A 94 4.82 -11.31 -16.19
C LEU A 94 3.81 -12.41 -15.85
N GLN A 95 4.25 -13.37 -15.05
CA GLN A 95 3.40 -14.45 -14.59
C GLN A 95 2.49 -13.97 -13.47
N GLU A 96 1.24 -14.43 -13.45
CA GLU A 96 0.27 -14.00 -12.43
C GLU A 96 0.74 -14.34 -11.01
N ARG A 97 1.46 -15.46 -10.81
CA ARG A 97 2.06 -15.80 -9.50
C ARG A 97 3.06 -14.75 -9.01
N THR A 98 3.85 -14.20 -9.93
CA THR A 98 4.90 -13.21 -9.63
C THR A 98 4.25 -11.87 -9.34
N LEU A 99 3.25 -11.49 -10.13
CA LEU A 99 2.44 -10.30 -9.87
C LEU A 99 1.72 -10.35 -8.52
N VAL A 100 1.09 -11.48 -8.17
CA VAL A 100 0.40 -11.63 -6.88
C VAL A 100 1.40 -11.49 -5.73
N GLY A 101 2.54 -12.17 -5.81
CA GLY A 101 3.61 -12.08 -4.82
C GLY A 101 4.14 -10.65 -4.65
N TYR A 102 4.44 -9.99 -5.77
CA TYR A 102 4.93 -8.61 -5.83
C TYR A 102 3.92 -7.64 -5.21
N ARG A 103 2.66 -7.69 -5.65
CA ARG A 103 1.58 -6.84 -5.11
C ARG A 103 1.42 -7.03 -3.61
N ASP A 104 1.45 -8.27 -3.14
CA ASP A 104 1.27 -8.54 -1.72
C ASP A 104 2.47 -8.06 -0.87
N ALA A 105 3.69 -8.11 -1.42
CA ALA A 105 4.89 -7.57 -0.76
C ALA A 105 4.78 -6.04 -0.63
N LEU A 106 4.42 -5.35 -1.73
CA LEU A 106 4.11 -3.92 -1.71
C LEU A 106 2.97 -3.59 -0.74
N GLY A 107 1.90 -4.40 -0.72
CA GLY A 107 0.77 -4.22 0.19
C GLY A 107 1.15 -4.42 1.66
N SER A 108 2.17 -5.23 1.94
CA SER A 108 2.71 -5.40 3.29
C SER A 108 3.57 -4.22 3.72
N LEU A 109 4.41 -3.70 2.81
CA LEU A 109 5.17 -2.47 3.04
C LEU A 109 4.25 -1.28 3.27
N ALA A 110 3.30 -1.04 2.35
CA ALA A 110 2.29 0.00 2.49
C ALA A 110 1.52 -0.07 3.81
N ARG A 111 1.23 -1.29 4.32
CA ARG A 111 0.60 -1.45 5.63
C ARG A 111 1.51 -0.97 6.77
N ILE A 112 2.79 -1.32 6.73
CA ILE A 112 3.78 -0.87 7.70
C ILE A 112 3.94 0.65 7.63
N ASP A 113 4.06 1.20 6.42
CA ASP A 113 4.22 2.64 6.20
C ASP A 113 2.97 3.42 6.63
N ARG A 114 1.75 2.90 6.43
CA ARG A 114 0.52 3.47 6.99
C ARG A 114 0.55 3.48 8.52
N ALA A 115 0.99 2.41 9.16
CA ALA A 115 1.09 2.33 10.63
C ALA A 115 2.10 3.32 11.20
N THR A 116 3.14 3.71 10.44
CA THR A 116 4.11 4.73 10.83
C THR A 116 3.77 6.14 10.33
N GLY A 117 2.61 6.33 9.66
CA GLY A 117 2.15 7.63 9.15
C GLY A 117 2.84 8.11 7.87
N CYS A 118 3.54 7.23 7.16
CA CYS A 118 4.32 7.52 5.97
C CYS A 118 3.49 7.37 4.68
N LEU A 119 2.45 8.20 4.47
CA LEU A 119 1.56 8.08 3.29
C LEU A 119 2.26 8.26 1.93
N HIS A 120 3.40 8.93 1.87
CA HIS A 120 4.17 9.06 0.62
C HIS A 120 4.79 7.72 0.19
N GLU A 121 5.32 6.93 1.13
CA GLU A 121 5.84 5.58 0.86
C GLU A 121 4.74 4.62 0.40
N VAL A 122 3.50 4.81 0.90
CA VAL A 122 2.32 4.09 0.44
C VAL A 122 2.01 4.40 -1.03
N ALA A 123 2.10 5.68 -1.41
CA ALA A 123 1.95 6.12 -2.79
C ALA A 123 3.08 5.55 -3.67
N ASP A 124 4.34 5.58 -3.20
CA ASP A 124 5.48 5.01 -3.92
C ASP A 124 5.29 3.51 -4.19
N CYS A 125 4.74 2.76 -3.22
CA CYS A 125 4.40 1.35 -3.43
C CYS A 125 3.36 1.15 -4.55
N LEU A 126 2.35 2.02 -4.63
CA LEU A 126 1.32 1.94 -5.67
C LEU A 126 1.84 2.41 -7.03
N ASP A 127 2.66 3.45 -7.08
CA ASP A 127 3.31 3.92 -8.30
C ASP A 127 4.21 2.82 -8.87
N GLU A 128 5.00 2.15 -8.03
CA GLU A 128 5.80 1.00 -8.44
C GLU A 128 4.95 -0.14 -9.01
N LEU A 129 3.82 -0.47 -8.37
CA LEU A 129 2.89 -1.47 -8.91
C LEU A 129 2.34 -1.07 -10.27
N LEU A 130 1.98 0.20 -10.45
CA LEU A 130 1.47 0.72 -11.71
C LEU A 130 2.53 0.67 -12.82
N GLU A 131 3.77 1.05 -12.51
CA GLU A 131 4.90 0.97 -13.43
C GLU A 131 5.17 -0.46 -13.87
N LEU A 132 5.15 -1.43 -12.95
CA LEU A 132 5.28 -2.84 -13.27
C LEU A 132 4.19 -3.28 -14.26
N LEU A 133 2.93 -2.92 -14.01
CA LEU A 133 1.82 -3.28 -14.88
C LEU A 133 1.97 -2.67 -16.28
N ILE A 134 2.35 -1.39 -16.37
CA ILE A 134 2.57 -0.70 -17.65
C ILE A 134 3.73 -1.36 -18.43
N ARG A 135 4.85 -1.64 -17.76
CA ARG A 135 6.04 -2.27 -18.36
C ARG A 135 5.72 -3.63 -19.00
N HIS A 136 4.82 -4.39 -18.41
CA HIS A 136 4.36 -5.68 -18.93
C HIS A 136 3.07 -5.58 -19.78
N GLY A 137 2.77 -4.41 -20.33
CA GLY A 137 1.70 -4.22 -21.32
C GLY A 137 0.28 -4.20 -20.75
N ARG A 138 0.12 -4.09 -19.43
CA ARG A 138 -1.18 -4.06 -18.73
C ARG A 138 -1.64 -2.62 -18.43
N ALA A 139 -1.32 -1.66 -19.31
CA ALA A 139 -1.64 -0.25 -19.07
C ALA A 139 -3.15 0.03 -18.94
N VAL A 140 -3.98 -0.73 -19.67
CA VAL A 140 -5.45 -0.69 -19.58
C VAL A 140 -5.94 -2.07 -19.14
N ASP A 141 -5.98 -2.28 -17.83
CA ASP A 141 -6.41 -3.52 -17.19
C ASP A 141 -7.12 -3.20 -15.87
N ALA A 142 -7.95 -4.13 -15.38
CA ALA A 142 -8.69 -3.97 -14.13
C ALA A 142 -7.76 -3.69 -12.95
N ARG A 143 -6.56 -4.30 -12.93
CA ARG A 143 -5.58 -4.06 -11.87
C ARG A 143 -4.97 -2.67 -11.95
N SER A 144 -4.67 -2.17 -13.15
CA SER A 144 -4.15 -0.80 -13.34
C SER A 144 -5.19 0.26 -12.98
N ALA A 145 -6.46 0.04 -13.34
CA ALA A 145 -7.57 0.90 -12.93
C ALA A 145 -7.71 0.94 -11.40
N TRP A 146 -7.61 -0.23 -10.74
CA TRP A 146 -7.64 -0.34 -9.29
C TRP A 146 -6.43 0.36 -8.63
N THR A 147 -5.22 0.17 -9.14
CA THR A 147 -4.01 0.83 -8.58
C THR A 147 -4.10 2.35 -8.69
N LEU A 148 -4.56 2.88 -9.84
CA LEU A 148 -4.80 4.31 -10.01
C LEU A 148 -5.89 4.85 -9.06
N ARG A 149 -6.94 4.05 -8.81
CA ARG A 149 -7.98 4.40 -7.83
C ARG A 149 -7.40 4.52 -6.42
N GLU A 150 -6.58 3.56 -6.00
CA GLU A 150 -5.94 3.56 -4.69
C GLU A 150 -4.93 4.71 -4.54
N LEU A 151 -4.18 5.07 -5.59
CA LEU A 151 -3.33 6.27 -5.59
C LEU A 151 -4.16 7.53 -5.32
N GLY A 152 -5.30 7.64 -6.01
CA GLY A 152 -6.27 8.70 -5.78
C GLY A 152 -6.77 8.77 -4.34
N ALA A 153 -7.07 7.62 -3.74
CA ALA A 153 -7.50 7.51 -2.35
C ALA A 153 -6.41 7.99 -1.38
N VAL A 154 -5.17 7.50 -1.54
CA VAL A 154 -4.02 7.92 -0.72
C VAL A 154 -3.75 9.42 -0.85
N MET A 155 -3.86 10.00 -2.05
CA MET A 155 -3.70 11.44 -2.25
C MET A 155 -4.81 12.25 -1.57
N LEU A 156 -6.05 11.76 -1.53
CA LEU A 156 -7.13 12.39 -0.76
C LEU A 156 -6.88 12.31 0.75
N GLU A 157 -6.46 11.15 1.25
CA GLU A 157 -6.05 10.98 2.64
C GLU A 157 -4.90 11.93 3.00
N ALA A 158 -3.94 12.13 2.10
CA ALA A 158 -2.85 13.10 2.28
C ALA A 158 -3.29 14.57 2.13
N GLY A 159 -4.58 14.86 1.89
CA GLY A 159 -5.09 16.22 1.72
C GLY A 159 -4.65 16.88 0.40
N ARG A 160 -4.36 16.10 -0.64
CA ARG A 160 -3.90 16.55 -1.97
C ARG A 160 -4.94 16.25 -3.07
N PRO A 161 -6.11 16.92 -3.06
CA PRO A 161 -7.21 16.60 -3.98
C PRO A 161 -6.88 16.85 -5.45
N GLU A 162 -6.00 17.79 -5.80
CA GLU A 162 -5.55 17.99 -7.19
C GLU A 162 -4.74 16.81 -7.71
N ALA A 163 -3.83 16.27 -6.89
CA ALA A 163 -3.05 15.09 -7.24
C ALA A 163 -3.96 13.85 -7.34
N ALA A 164 -4.94 13.74 -6.42
CA ALA A 164 -5.93 12.67 -6.49
C ALA A 164 -6.71 12.68 -7.81
N LEU A 165 -7.12 13.86 -8.31
CA LEU A 165 -7.84 13.96 -9.57
C LEU A 165 -7.04 13.41 -10.76
N ASP A 166 -5.73 13.62 -10.82
CA ASP A 166 -4.90 13.09 -11.93
C ASP A 166 -5.03 11.58 -12.03
N HIS A 167 -4.83 10.88 -10.91
CA HIS A 167 -4.91 9.42 -10.87
C HIS A 167 -6.35 8.92 -11.07
N LEU A 168 -7.33 9.55 -10.42
CA LEU A 168 -8.73 9.10 -10.46
C LEU A 168 -9.38 9.30 -11.83
N VAL A 169 -9.04 10.37 -12.56
CA VAL A 169 -9.54 10.57 -13.94
C VAL A 169 -8.95 9.49 -14.86
N ARG A 170 -7.68 9.15 -14.70
CA ARG A 170 -7.04 8.04 -15.44
C ARG A 170 -7.67 6.69 -15.09
N ALA A 171 -8.01 6.47 -13.82
CA ALA A 171 -8.75 5.27 -13.38
C ALA A 171 -10.14 5.19 -14.02
N ASP A 172 -10.94 6.27 -13.99
CA ASP A 172 -12.27 6.33 -14.62
C ASP A 172 -12.19 6.07 -16.13
N ALA A 173 -11.17 6.61 -16.80
CA ALA A 173 -10.93 6.33 -18.22
C ALA A 173 -10.62 4.84 -18.46
N CYS A 174 -9.77 4.24 -17.63
CA CYS A 174 -9.42 2.82 -17.72
C CYS A 174 -10.65 1.93 -17.49
N TYR A 175 -11.45 2.19 -16.43
CA TYR A 175 -12.71 1.48 -16.20
C TYR A 175 -13.69 1.65 -17.37
N GLY A 176 -13.81 2.86 -17.92
CA GLY A 176 -14.63 3.12 -19.10
C GLY A 176 -14.22 2.30 -20.33
N GLN A 177 -12.93 2.10 -20.55
CA GLN A 177 -12.41 1.27 -21.65
C GLN A 177 -12.67 -0.22 -21.42
N LEU A 178 -12.63 -0.71 -20.18
CA LEU A 178 -12.96 -2.10 -19.83
C LEU A 178 -14.45 -2.39 -20.01
N GLY A 179 -15.33 -1.42 -19.74
CA GLY A 179 -16.77 -1.54 -19.96
C GLY A 179 -17.38 -2.74 -19.23
N LYS A 180 -17.96 -3.71 -19.97
CA LYS A 180 -18.56 -4.92 -19.36
C LYS A 180 -17.53 -5.94 -18.87
N ALA A 181 -16.24 -5.75 -19.16
CA ALA A 181 -15.17 -6.63 -18.70
C ALA A 181 -14.67 -6.28 -17.29
N ILE A 182 -15.24 -5.25 -16.64
CA ILE A 182 -14.92 -4.93 -15.25
C ILE A 182 -15.36 -6.11 -14.36
N PRO A 183 -14.44 -6.73 -13.59
CA PRO A 183 -14.78 -7.88 -12.75
C PRO A 183 -15.78 -7.56 -11.65
N ASP A 184 -15.70 -6.34 -11.09
CA ASP A 184 -16.62 -5.84 -10.07
C ASP A 184 -16.95 -4.36 -10.33
N VAL A 185 -18.20 -4.10 -10.70
CA VAL A 185 -18.72 -2.74 -10.99
C VAL A 185 -18.59 -1.82 -9.78
N ARG A 186 -18.56 -2.36 -8.55
CA ARG A 186 -18.34 -1.55 -7.34
C ARG A 186 -17.00 -0.82 -7.37
N GLN A 187 -15.96 -1.40 -7.97
CA GLN A 187 -14.65 -0.75 -8.04
C GLN A 187 -14.70 0.55 -8.86
N HIS A 188 -15.43 0.54 -9.99
CA HIS A 188 -15.63 1.76 -10.78
C HIS A 188 -16.50 2.77 -10.02
N ALA A 189 -17.54 2.31 -9.32
CA ALA A 189 -18.35 3.18 -8.48
C ALA A 189 -17.55 3.85 -7.35
N VAL A 190 -16.63 3.13 -6.69
CA VAL A 190 -15.73 3.70 -5.68
C VAL A 190 -14.83 4.78 -6.31
N CYS A 191 -14.28 4.54 -7.50
CA CYS A 191 -13.52 5.56 -8.24
C CYS A 191 -14.34 6.83 -8.47
N LEU A 192 -15.62 6.68 -8.84
CA LEU A 192 -16.53 7.82 -9.06
C LEU A 192 -16.88 8.56 -7.77
N VAL A 193 -17.01 7.85 -6.64
CA VAL A 193 -17.20 8.45 -5.32
C VAL A 193 -15.96 9.28 -4.92
N LEU A 194 -14.76 8.72 -5.08
CA LEU A 194 -13.50 9.42 -4.79
C LEU A 194 -13.32 10.65 -5.69
N LEU A 195 -13.69 10.57 -6.98
CA LEU A 195 -13.73 11.76 -7.86
C LEU A 195 -14.67 12.82 -7.33
N GLY A 196 -15.87 12.42 -6.89
CA GLY A 196 -16.84 13.32 -6.28
C GLY A 196 -16.27 14.05 -5.07
N LEU A 197 -15.65 13.31 -4.16
CA LEU A 197 -14.99 13.84 -2.96
C LEU A 197 -13.83 14.80 -3.32
N ALA A 198 -12.97 14.43 -4.27
CA ALA A 198 -11.88 15.28 -4.74
C ALA A 198 -12.39 16.60 -5.33
N TYR A 199 -13.43 16.55 -6.18
CA TYR A 199 -14.05 17.76 -6.72
C TYR A 199 -14.70 18.62 -5.64
N ARG A 200 -15.31 18.01 -4.61
CA ARG A 200 -15.87 18.75 -3.46
C ARG A 200 -14.78 19.48 -2.67
N SER A 201 -13.66 18.83 -2.38
CA SER A 201 -12.52 19.46 -1.69
C SER A 201 -11.97 20.68 -2.45
N LEU A 202 -12.10 20.69 -3.78
CA LEU A 202 -11.69 21.80 -4.65
C LEU A 202 -12.78 22.86 -4.89
N GLY A 203 -13.95 22.73 -4.26
CA GLY A 203 -15.11 23.62 -4.48
C GLY A 203 -15.79 23.45 -5.85
N ARG A 204 -15.44 22.43 -6.63
CA ARG A 204 -15.96 22.16 -7.98
C ARG A 204 -17.28 21.39 -7.92
N ARG A 205 -18.34 22.09 -7.46
CA ARG A 205 -19.61 21.43 -7.10
C ARG A 205 -20.26 20.65 -8.25
N ALA A 206 -20.42 21.27 -9.42
CA ALA A 206 -21.09 20.62 -10.55
C ALA A 206 -20.40 19.31 -11.01
N GLN A 207 -19.06 19.27 -11.01
CA GLN A 207 -18.30 18.06 -11.34
C GLN A 207 -18.44 16.97 -10.28
N ALA A 208 -18.48 17.35 -9.01
CA ALA A 208 -18.73 16.41 -7.93
C ALA A 208 -20.12 15.77 -8.04
N ASP A 209 -21.17 16.57 -8.26
CA ASP A 209 -22.54 16.08 -8.40
C ASP A 209 -22.67 15.13 -9.59
N LYS A 210 -22.01 15.45 -10.70
CA LYS A 210 -21.95 14.56 -11.86
C LYS A 210 -21.28 13.22 -11.53
N SER A 211 -20.21 13.23 -10.73
CA SER A 211 -19.47 12.03 -10.35
C SER A 211 -20.29 11.16 -9.40
N PHE A 212 -20.90 11.75 -8.36
CA PHE A 212 -21.80 11.04 -7.45
C PHE A 212 -23.01 10.46 -8.17
N ASN A 213 -23.66 11.21 -9.07
CA ASN A 213 -24.80 10.70 -9.83
C ASN A 213 -24.44 9.51 -10.72
N ARG A 214 -23.24 9.49 -11.32
CA ARG A 214 -22.73 8.33 -12.07
C ARG A 214 -22.50 7.12 -11.14
N ALA A 215 -21.94 7.33 -9.96
CA ALA A 215 -21.75 6.26 -8.96
C ALA A 215 -23.10 5.69 -8.50
N LEU A 216 -24.08 6.55 -8.20
CA LEU A 216 -25.44 6.16 -7.83
C LEU A 216 -26.10 5.31 -8.91
N ALA A 217 -26.02 5.74 -10.18
CA ALA A 217 -26.59 5.00 -11.29
C ALA A 217 -25.97 3.59 -11.45
N ALA A 218 -24.68 3.45 -11.17
CA ALA A 218 -23.98 2.16 -11.22
C ALA A 218 -24.34 1.24 -10.03
N LEU A 219 -24.50 1.81 -8.83
CA LEU A 219 -24.74 1.05 -7.59
C LEU A 219 -26.21 0.68 -7.40
N LEU A 220 -27.15 1.54 -7.79
CA LEU A 220 -28.58 1.35 -7.52
C LEU A 220 -29.14 -0.01 -7.96
N PRO A 221 -28.76 -0.60 -9.11
CA PRO A 221 -29.25 -1.91 -9.52
C PRO A 221 -28.62 -3.10 -8.76
N ILE A 222 -27.52 -2.89 -8.03
CA ILE A 222 -26.67 -3.95 -7.48
C ILE A 222 -26.68 -3.94 -5.94
N VAL A 223 -26.44 -2.76 -5.35
CA VAL A 223 -26.33 -2.52 -3.90
C VAL A 223 -27.02 -1.18 -3.54
N PRO A 224 -28.37 -1.18 -3.42
CA PRO A 224 -29.14 0.03 -3.13
C PRO A 224 -28.74 0.75 -1.83
N GLU A 225 -28.28 0.01 -0.82
CA GLU A 225 -27.78 0.51 0.45
C GLU A 225 -26.54 1.39 0.27
N SER A 226 -25.56 0.95 -0.50
CA SER A 226 -24.38 1.74 -0.83
C SER A 226 -24.75 2.98 -1.66
N ALA A 227 -25.72 2.85 -2.55
CA ALA A 227 -26.24 4.00 -3.28
C ALA A 227 -26.90 5.02 -2.33
N ALA A 228 -27.63 4.58 -1.30
CA ALA A 228 -28.18 5.49 -0.30
C ALA A 228 -27.07 6.23 0.48
N ALA A 229 -26.01 5.52 0.88
CA ALA A 229 -24.86 6.11 1.56
C ALA A 229 -24.16 7.18 0.70
N VAL A 230 -23.98 6.94 -0.61
CA VAL A 230 -23.39 7.92 -1.54
C VAL A 230 -24.23 9.20 -1.65
N ARG A 231 -25.57 9.14 -1.53
CA ARG A 231 -26.39 10.37 -1.50
C ARG A 231 -26.07 11.26 -0.31
N GLY A 232 -25.69 10.67 0.82
CA GLY A 232 -25.27 11.40 2.02
C GLY A 232 -23.94 12.13 1.86
N LEU A 233 -23.10 11.73 0.89
CA LEU A 233 -21.80 12.35 0.63
C LEU A 233 -21.87 13.63 -0.20
N VAL A 234 -23.02 13.94 -0.80
CA VAL A 234 -23.16 15.08 -1.73
C VAL A 234 -22.71 16.38 -1.07
N ASP A 235 -22.95 16.58 0.22
CA ASP A 235 -22.55 17.80 0.93
C ASP A 235 -21.31 17.61 1.82
N VAL A 236 -20.66 16.44 1.77
CA VAL A 236 -19.49 16.12 2.58
C VAL A 236 -18.22 16.60 1.90
N ILE A 237 -17.39 17.32 2.66
CA ILE A 237 -16.00 17.62 2.30
C ILE A 237 -15.14 16.67 3.13
N PRO A 238 -14.32 15.80 2.52
CA PRO A 238 -13.47 14.88 3.27
C PRO A 238 -12.42 15.65 4.06
N VAL A 239 -12.15 15.16 5.28
CA VAL A 239 -11.12 15.72 6.15
C VAL A 239 -9.77 15.10 5.76
N PRO A 240 -8.68 15.88 5.68
CA PRO A 240 -7.35 15.29 5.50
C PRO A 240 -7.06 14.24 6.58
N GLY A 241 -6.52 13.10 6.17
CA GLY A 241 -6.19 11.97 7.02
C GLY A 241 -7.27 10.88 7.06
N GLU A 242 -8.52 11.17 6.68
CA GLU A 242 -9.61 10.19 6.77
C GLU A 242 -10.61 10.31 5.62
N LEU A 243 -10.86 9.19 4.95
CA LEU A 243 -11.94 9.09 3.97
C LEU A 243 -13.26 8.75 4.67
N PRO A 244 -14.40 9.32 4.22
CA PRO A 244 -15.68 9.04 4.82
C PRO A 244 -16.08 7.56 4.63
N ALA A 245 -16.70 6.98 5.65
CA ALA A 245 -17.24 5.63 5.54
C ALA A 245 -18.45 5.61 4.57
N VAL A 246 -18.53 4.57 3.76
CA VAL A 246 -19.65 4.30 2.86
C VAL A 246 -20.06 2.86 3.03
N ASP A 247 -21.28 2.63 3.53
CA ASP A 247 -21.76 1.28 3.83
C ASP A 247 -21.65 0.36 2.60
N GLY A 248 -20.96 -0.76 2.78
CA GLY A 248 -20.74 -1.75 1.72
C GLY A 248 -19.65 -1.40 0.70
N LEU A 249 -18.95 -0.27 0.83
CA LEU A 249 -17.86 0.13 -0.08
C LEU A 249 -16.59 0.50 0.69
N ALA A 250 -15.49 -0.19 0.37
CA ALA A 250 -14.15 0.22 0.82
C ALA A 250 -13.60 1.30 -0.12
N LEU A 251 -13.43 2.53 0.39
CA LEU A 251 -12.91 3.65 -0.43
C LEU A 251 -11.41 3.55 -0.68
N ALA A 252 -10.67 3.00 0.29
CA ALA A 252 -9.26 2.64 0.18
C ALA A 252 -9.07 1.23 0.75
N GLU A 253 -8.29 0.40 0.07
CA GLU A 253 -8.06 -1.00 0.42
C GLU A 253 -6.57 -1.31 0.57
N PHE A 254 -5.71 -0.61 -0.17
CA PHE A 254 -4.30 -0.91 -0.24
C PHE A 254 -3.56 -0.52 1.04
N GLY A 255 -2.88 -1.50 1.63
CA GLY A 255 -2.22 -1.34 2.90
C GLY A 255 -3.18 -1.24 4.10
N LEU A 256 -4.49 -1.49 3.91
CA LEU A 256 -5.40 -1.61 5.06
C LEU A 256 -4.86 -2.67 6.03
N PRO A 257 -4.99 -2.44 7.35
CA PRO A 257 -4.42 -3.33 8.33
C PRO A 257 -5.22 -4.64 8.33
N ALA A 258 -4.52 -5.77 8.18
CA ALA A 258 -5.10 -7.11 8.41
C ALA A 258 -5.11 -7.49 9.91
N TRP A 259 -4.40 -6.71 10.73
CA TRP A 259 -4.38 -6.80 12.18
C TRP A 259 -5.23 -5.64 12.73
N PRO A 260 -5.97 -5.78 13.82
CA PRO A 260 -6.42 -4.58 14.53
C PRO A 260 -5.18 -3.71 14.80
N LEU A 261 -5.28 -2.39 14.59
CA LEU A 261 -4.31 -1.47 15.19
C LEU A 261 -4.20 -1.93 16.66
N PRO A 262 -3.01 -2.32 17.17
CA PRO A 262 -2.87 -2.35 18.61
C PRO A 262 -3.26 -0.95 19.03
N ASP A 263 -4.25 -0.84 19.91
CA ASP A 263 -4.63 0.41 20.52
C ASP A 263 -3.32 1.17 20.78
N LEU A 264 -3.19 2.35 20.17
CA LEU A 264 -2.19 3.33 20.53
C LEU A 264 -2.53 3.73 21.97
N VAL A 265 -2.26 2.83 22.92
CA VAL A 265 -2.11 3.17 24.31
C VAL A 265 -1.00 4.22 24.28
N PRO A 266 -1.30 5.49 24.63
CA PRO A 266 -0.26 6.48 24.74
C PRO A 266 0.76 5.92 25.72
N ALA A 267 2.02 5.87 25.33
CA ALA A 267 3.09 5.54 26.26
C ALA A 267 3.05 6.56 27.41
N GLY A 268 2.49 6.16 28.55
CA GLY A 268 2.50 6.93 29.79
C GLY A 268 1.33 6.65 30.72
N THR A 269 1.40 5.57 31.50
CA THR A 269 1.10 5.55 32.95
C THR A 269 1.38 4.16 33.53
N VAL A 270 2.60 3.94 34.00
CA VAL A 270 3.06 3.71 35.41
C VAL A 270 4.49 3.18 35.34
#